data_AF-A0A7J6TV44-F1
#
_entry.id   AF-A0A7J6TV44-F1
#
_cell.length_a   1.000
_cell.length_b   1.000
_cell.length_c   1.000
_cell.angle_alpha   90.00
_cell.angle_beta   90.00
_cell.angle_gamma   90.00
#
_symmetry.space_group_name_H-M   'P 1'
#
loop_
_entity.id
_entity.type
_entity.pdbx_description
1 polymer ?
#
loop_
_entity_poly.entity_id
_entity_poly.type
_entity_poly.pdbx_seq_one_letter_code
_entity_poly.pdbx_strand_id
1 'polypeptide(L)'
;MRQGLLQDLTPSSSVVVDMCCGIGAFVIMATKKIGCRVYANDLNPESTRWCKENVKLNKVPPGLITVSTLDGREFVKKLAAKGVFNEKMDFHFYMNLPSVAITFLDVFVGLFRGHEDAAQKARLLVGPAVCHFKAWKIAVYDERGTSSVFVGL
;
A
#
# COMPACT_ATOMS: atom_id res chain seq x y z
N MET A 1 14.34 1.90 -10.85
CA MET A 1 12.95 2.29 -10.50
C MET A 1 12.72 1.96 -9.03
N ARG A 2 12.75 2.94 -8.10
CA ARG A 2 12.41 2.78 -6.65
C ARG A 2 12.58 4.03 -5.76
N GLN A 3 13.32 5.07 -6.17
CA GLN A 3 13.60 6.22 -5.29
C GLN A 3 12.42 7.20 -5.15
N GLY A 4 11.65 7.47 -6.22
CA GLY A 4 10.53 8.41 -6.16
C GLY A 4 9.42 8.00 -5.20
N LEU A 5 9.12 6.70 -5.12
CA LEU A 5 8.04 6.17 -4.27
C LEU A 5 8.24 6.39 -2.77
N LEU A 6 9.50 6.55 -2.35
CA LEU A 6 9.84 6.77 -0.95
C LEU A 6 9.78 8.25 -0.56
N GLN A 7 9.77 9.18 -1.54
CA GLN A 7 9.78 10.62 -1.28
C GLN A 7 8.46 11.11 -0.69
N ASP A 8 7.36 10.46 -1.04
CA ASP A 8 6.03 10.79 -0.53
C ASP A 8 5.75 10.19 0.86
N LEU A 9 6.66 9.35 1.39
CA LEU A 9 6.47 8.68 2.68
C LEU A 9 7.05 9.53 3.81
N THR A 10 6.28 9.66 4.89
CA THR A 10 6.69 10.34 6.11
C THR A 10 6.76 9.34 7.29
N PRO A 11 7.84 9.35 8.09
CA PRO A 11 8.10 8.34 9.14
C PRO A 11 6.96 8.12 10.14
N SER A 12 6.36 9.21 10.61
CA SER A 12 5.40 9.21 11.73
C SER A 12 3.94 9.35 11.30
N SER A 13 3.70 9.62 10.03
CA SER A 13 2.37 9.89 9.48
C SER A 13 2.00 8.96 8.32
N SER A 14 2.92 8.19 7.74
CA SER A 14 2.60 7.26 6.65
C SER A 14 2.50 5.81 7.11
N VAL A 15 1.45 5.13 6.62
CA VAL A 15 1.29 3.67 6.66
C VAL A 15 1.35 3.15 5.24
N VAL A 16 2.22 2.17 5.00
CA VAL A 16 2.31 1.48 3.70
C VAL A 16 1.51 0.19 3.75
N VAL A 17 0.71 -0.04 2.72
CA VAL A 17 -0.07 -1.28 2.53
C VAL A 17 0.37 -1.92 1.22
N ASP A 18 1.32 -2.85 1.30
CA ASP A 18 1.84 -3.60 0.15
C ASP A 18 1.02 -4.89 -0.03
N MET A 19 0.16 -4.93 -1.04
CA MET A 19 -0.76 -6.06 -1.26
C MET A 19 -0.10 -7.25 -1.97
N CYS A 20 1.06 -7.03 -2.59
CA CYS A 20 1.78 -8.00 -3.42
C CYS A 20 3.29 -7.88 -3.17
N CYS A 21 3.69 -8.11 -1.92
CA CYS A 21 5.02 -7.76 -1.42
C CYS A 21 6.15 -8.66 -1.95
N GLY A 22 5.81 -9.83 -2.51
CA GLY A 22 6.79 -10.86 -2.86
C GLY A 22 7.70 -11.18 -1.67
N ILE A 23 9.00 -11.18 -1.92
CA ILE A 23 10.02 -11.42 -0.89
C ILE A 23 10.36 -10.18 -0.03
N GLY A 24 9.60 -9.08 -0.14
CA GLY A 24 9.65 -7.95 0.80
C GLY A 24 10.71 -6.87 0.53
N ALA A 25 11.26 -6.79 -0.69
CA ALA A 25 12.31 -5.80 -0.99
C ALA A 25 11.86 -4.35 -0.76
N PHE A 26 10.67 -3.97 -1.24
CA PHE A 26 10.09 -2.64 -1.02
C PHE A 26 9.74 -2.40 0.45
N VAL A 27 9.04 -3.35 1.07
CA VAL A 27 8.67 -3.36 2.49
C VAL A 27 9.87 -3.02 3.38
N ILE A 28 10.98 -3.72 3.20
CA ILE A 28 12.19 -3.52 4.02
C ILE A 28 12.81 -2.15 3.77
N MET A 29 12.87 -1.69 2.52
CA MET A 29 13.41 -0.36 2.20
C MET A 29 12.56 0.76 2.81
N ALA A 30 11.23 0.68 2.67
CA ALA A 30 10.30 1.67 3.21
C ALA A 30 10.43 1.76 4.73
N THR A 31 10.47 0.63 5.43
CA THR A 31 10.64 0.63 6.88
C THR A 31 12.02 1.10 7.32
N LYS A 32 13.11 0.65 6.70
CA LYS A 32 14.47 0.99 7.18
C LYS A 32 14.91 2.41 6.86
N LYS A 33 14.51 2.94 5.70
CA LYS A 33 14.91 4.29 5.28
C LYS A 33 14.00 5.36 5.86
N ILE A 34 12.70 5.08 5.93
CA ILE A 34 11.70 6.06 6.33
C ILE A 34 11.19 5.81 7.75
N GLY A 35 11.19 4.58 8.27
CA GLY A 35 10.65 4.28 9.61
C GLY A 35 9.13 4.12 9.65
N CYS A 36 8.47 4.09 8.50
CA CYS A 36 7.02 3.90 8.41
C CYS A 36 6.58 2.48 8.82
N ARG A 37 5.34 2.37 9.32
CA ARG A 37 4.69 1.08 9.54
C ARG A 37 4.23 0.50 8.20
N VAL A 38 4.49 -0.79 8.00
CA VAL A 38 4.15 -1.50 6.76
C VAL A 38 3.29 -2.72 7.06
N TYR A 39 2.16 -2.82 6.37
CA TYR A 39 1.38 -4.05 6.25
C TYR A 39 1.70 -4.66 4.89
N ALA A 40 2.33 -5.83 4.90
CA ALA A 40 2.76 -6.54 3.72
C ALA A 40 1.94 -7.81 3.54
N ASN A 41 1.52 -8.09 2.32
CA ASN A 41 0.74 -9.26 1.96
C ASN A 41 1.25 -9.84 0.64
N ASP A 42 1.17 -11.16 0.52
CA ASP A 42 1.30 -11.85 -0.76
C ASP A 42 0.40 -13.08 -0.74
N LEU A 43 -0.17 -13.45 -1.88
CA LEU A 43 -1.00 -14.64 -1.98
C LEU A 43 -0.15 -15.92 -1.86
N ASN A 44 1.12 -15.86 -2.28
CA ASN A 44 2.03 -17.00 -2.25
C ASN A 44 2.67 -17.17 -0.85
N PRO A 45 2.45 -18.30 -0.15
CA PRO A 45 3.04 -18.56 1.15
C PRO A 45 4.58 -18.61 1.13
N GLU A 46 5.20 -19.01 0.02
CA GLU A 46 6.66 -19.00 -0.10
C GLU A 46 7.19 -17.56 -0.14
N SER A 47 6.53 -16.66 -0.88
CA SER A 47 6.87 -15.24 -0.90
C SER A 47 6.84 -14.64 0.51
N THR A 48 5.78 -14.90 1.28
CA THR A 48 5.63 -14.33 2.63
C THR A 48 6.59 -14.97 3.64
N ARG A 49 6.91 -16.27 3.47
CA ARG A 49 7.98 -16.94 4.22
C ARG A 49 9.31 -16.22 4.03
N TRP A 50 9.71 -15.98 2.78
CA TRP A 50 10.96 -15.28 2.46
C TRP A 50 10.92 -13.80 2.87
N CYS A 51 9.78 -13.13 2.76
CA CYS A 51 9.60 -11.77 3.28
C CYS A 51 9.89 -11.71 4.78
N LYS A 52 9.32 -12.62 5.58
CA LYS A 52 9.56 -12.68 7.03
C LYS A 52 11.03 -12.94 7.35
N GLU A 53 11.70 -13.81 6.60
CA GLU A 53 13.12 -14.10 6.80
C GLU A 53 13.99 -12.90 6.42
N ASN A 54 13.71 -12.25 5.29
CA ASN A 54 14.42 -11.05 4.86
C ASN A 54 14.25 -9.89 5.85
N VAL A 55 13.08 -9.75 6.48
CA VAL A 55 12.85 -8.76 7.55
C VAL A 55 13.79 -9.00 8.73
N LYS A 56 13.98 -10.25 9.15
CA LYS A 56 14.93 -10.61 10.22
C LYS A 56 16.37 -10.37 9.80
N LEU A 57 16.76 -10.85 8.61
CA LEU A 57 18.11 -10.68 8.06
C LEU A 57 18.51 -9.21 7.96
N ASN A 58 17.55 -8.34 7.62
CA ASN A 58 17.77 -6.91 7.53
C ASN A 58 17.67 -6.16 8.87
N LYS A 59 17.46 -6.86 9.98
CA LYS A 59 17.39 -6.29 11.34
C LYS A 59 16.36 -5.17 11.46
N VAL A 60 15.19 -5.34 10.85
CA VAL A 60 14.10 -4.37 10.99
C VAL A 60 13.57 -4.41 12.43
N PRO A 61 13.31 -3.26 13.09
CA PRO A 61 12.72 -3.24 14.41
C PRO A 61 11.40 -4.02 14.48
N PRO A 62 11.14 -4.78 15.55
CA PRO A 62 9.90 -5.54 15.70
C PRO A 62 8.69 -4.59 15.76
N GLY A 63 7.56 -5.05 15.23
CA GLY A 63 6.29 -4.30 15.25
C GLY A 63 6.12 -3.25 14.15
N LEU A 64 7.15 -2.97 13.35
CA LEU A 64 7.03 -2.05 12.20
C LEU A 64 6.47 -2.72 10.94
N ILE A 65 6.73 -4.02 10.75
CA ILE A 65 6.24 -4.78 9.59
C ILE A 65 5.33 -5.91 10.07
N THR A 66 4.13 -5.99 9.50
CA THR A 66 3.23 -7.14 9.63
C THR A 66 3.11 -7.83 8.28
N VAL A 67 3.41 -9.14 8.23
CA VAL A 67 3.34 -9.94 6.99
C VAL A 67 2.21 -10.95 7.07
N SER A 68 1.28 -10.92 6.11
CA SER A 68 0.18 -11.88 5.96
C SER A 68 0.23 -12.64 4.64
N THR A 69 -0.38 -13.83 4.60
CA THR A 69 -0.62 -14.60 3.38
C THR A 69 -2.12 -14.71 3.16
N LEU A 70 -2.71 -13.80 2.39
CA LEU A 70 -4.15 -13.71 2.16
C LEU A 70 -4.44 -13.26 0.72
N ASP A 71 -5.65 -13.51 0.26
CA ASP A 71 -6.19 -12.76 -0.87
C ASP A 71 -6.15 -11.25 -0.57
N GLY A 72 -5.80 -10.44 -1.57
CA GLY A 72 -5.62 -9.00 -1.38
C GLY A 72 -6.88 -8.29 -0.88
N ARG A 73 -8.08 -8.74 -1.27
CA ARG A 73 -9.34 -8.16 -0.82
C ARG A 73 -9.60 -8.49 0.65
N GLU A 74 -9.37 -9.74 1.03
CA GLU A 74 -9.49 -10.17 2.43
C GLU A 74 -8.48 -9.45 3.33
N PHE A 75 -7.26 -9.27 2.83
CA PHE A 75 -6.22 -8.53 3.53
C PHE A 75 -6.66 -7.10 3.86
N VAL A 76 -7.11 -6.33 2.86
CA VAL A 76 -7.59 -4.95 3.06
C VAL A 76 -8.79 -4.91 4.00
N LYS A 77 -9.77 -5.81 3.82
CA LYS A 77 -10.93 -5.90 4.72
C LYS A 77 -10.53 -6.16 6.17
N LYS A 78 -9.56 -7.05 6.42
CA LYS A 78 -9.04 -7.31 7.77
C LYS A 78 -8.31 -6.11 8.37
N LEU A 79 -7.61 -5.31 7.56
CA LEU A 79 -6.99 -4.07 8.05
C LEU A 79 -8.04 -3.03 8.41
N ALA A 80 -9.09 -2.87 7.59
CA ALA A 80 -10.21 -1.98 7.87
C ALA A 80 -10.93 -2.37 9.17
N ALA A 81 -11.25 -3.66 9.35
CA ALA A 81 -11.87 -4.16 10.57
C ALA A 81 -11.01 -3.97 11.84
N LYS A 82 -9.68 -3.84 11.68
CA LYS A 82 -8.74 -3.53 12.77
C LYS A 82 -8.60 -2.03 13.05
N GLY A 83 -9.32 -1.16 12.33
CA GLY A 83 -9.23 0.30 12.48
C GLY A 83 -7.91 0.89 11.97
N VAL A 84 -7.23 0.19 11.05
CA VAL A 84 -5.96 0.69 10.48
C VAL A 84 -6.17 1.97 9.70
N PHE A 85 -7.27 2.05 8.94
CA PHE A 85 -7.63 3.21 8.13
C PHE A 85 -8.38 4.23 9.00
N ASN A 86 -7.74 5.38 9.27
CA ASN A 86 -8.26 6.47 10.10
C ASN A 86 -7.71 7.82 9.60
N GLU A 87 -8.34 8.93 9.98
CA GLU A 87 -8.01 10.27 9.49
C GLU A 87 -6.64 10.83 9.95
N LYS A 88 -5.94 10.16 10.87
CA LYS A 88 -4.67 10.65 11.46
C LYS A 88 -3.44 10.33 10.63
N MET A 89 -3.54 9.36 9.72
CA MET A 89 -2.42 8.83 8.95
C MET A 89 -2.65 9.00 7.45
N ASP A 90 -1.56 9.07 6.70
CA ASP A 90 -1.50 8.96 5.25
C ASP A 90 -1.34 7.48 4.87
N PHE A 91 -2.10 7.02 3.88
CA PHE A 91 -2.09 5.62 3.46
C PHE A 91 -1.52 5.47 2.07
N HIS A 92 -0.47 4.67 1.94
CA HIS A 92 0.19 4.41 0.67
C HIS A 92 0.00 2.94 0.32
N PHE A 93 -0.97 2.67 -0.54
CA PHE A 93 -1.21 1.34 -1.07
C PHE A 93 -0.20 1.06 -2.18
N TYR A 94 0.54 -0.04 -2.09
CA TYR A 94 1.50 -0.45 -3.10
C TYR A 94 1.06 -1.77 -3.71
N MET A 95 1.01 -1.81 -5.04
CA MET A 95 0.70 -2.99 -5.84
C MET A 95 1.70 -3.11 -6.98
N ASN A 96 2.76 -3.89 -6.78
CA ASN A 96 3.77 -4.13 -7.83
C ASN A 96 3.33 -5.17 -8.88
N LEU A 97 2.05 -5.20 -9.22
CA LEU A 97 1.47 -6.06 -10.24
C LEU A 97 0.58 -5.23 -11.19
N PRO A 98 1.17 -4.52 -12.17
CA PRO A 98 0.44 -3.56 -13.01
C PRO A 98 -0.66 -4.20 -13.87
N SER A 99 -0.50 -5.47 -14.27
CA SER A 99 -1.50 -6.17 -15.10
C SER A 99 -2.81 -6.47 -14.36
N VAL A 100 -2.78 -6.61 -13.04
CA VAL A 100 -3.96 -6.94 -12.22
C VAL A 100 -4.39 -5.80 -11.30
N ALA A 101 -3.58 -4.75 -11.14
CA ALA A 101 -3.88 -3.64 -10.23
C ALA A 101 -5.23 -2.97 -10.51
N ILE A 102 -5.62 -2.84 -11.78
CA ILE A 102 -6.94 -2.28 -12.15
C ILE A 102 -8.09 -3.14 -11.62
N THR A 103 -7.91 -4.46 -11.56
CA THR A 103 -8.93 -5.39 -11.06
C THR A 103 -9.08 -5.32 -9.55
N PHE A 104 -8.10 -4.76 -8.83
CA PHE A 104 -8.14 -4.60 -7.38
C PHE A 104 -8.70 -3.24 -6.94
N LEU A 105 -9.09 -2.36 -7.87
CA LEU A 105 -9.64 -1.05 -7.49
C LEU A 105 -10.97 -1.15 -6.72
N ASP A 106 -11.68 -2.26 -6.86
CA ASP A 106 -12.92 -2.56 -6.13
C ASP A 106 -12.71 -2.60 -4.61
N VAL A 107 -11.50 -2.91 -4.13
CA VAL A 107 -11.21 -2.96 -2.68
C VAL A 107 -11.30 -1.61 -2.00
N PHE A 108 -11.21 -0.52 -2.77
CA PHE A 108 -11.31 0.84 -2.26
C PHE A 108 -12.76 1.34 -2.17
N VAL A 109 -13.72 0.65 -2.80
CA VAL A 109 -15.15 1.00 -2.74
C VAL A 109 -15.63 0.88 -1.30
N GLY A 110 -16.04 2.00 -0.71
CA GLY A 110 -16.53 2.06 0.66
C GLY A 110 -15.46 1.86 1.75
N LEU A 111 -14.17 1.75 1.39
CA LEU A 111 -13.08 1.52 2.35
C LEU A 111 -12.98 2.63 3.39
N PHE A 112 -13.25 3.87 2.97
CA PHE A 112 -13.17 5.08 3.79
C PHE A 112 -14.54 5.65 4.15
N ARG A 113 -15.61 4.84 4.11
CA ARG A 113 -16.95 5.31 4.48
C ARG A 113 -16.96 5.74 5.95
N GLY A 114 -17.32 7.01 6.22
CA GLY A 114 -17.25 7.62 7.55
C GLY A 114 -15.85 8.13 7.95
N HIS A 115 -14.87 8.02 7.06
CA HIS A 115 -13.51 8.56 7.20
C HIS A 115 -13.10 9.27 5.90
N GLU A 116 -13.95 10.14 5.39
CA GLU A 116 -13.80 10.79 4.08
C GLU A 116 -12.49 11.60 3.98
N ASP A 117 -12.04 12.19 5.09
CA ASP A 117 -10.76 12.90 5.16
C ASP A 117 -9.55 11.98 5.01
N ALA A 118 -9.65 10.72 5.47
CA ALA A 118 -8.61 9.72 5.27
C ALA A 118 -8.49 9.33 3.79
N ALA A 119 -9.58 9.34 3.03
CA ALA A 119 -9.56 9.06 1.60
C ALA A 119 -8.71 10.08 0.82
N GLN A 120 -8.74 11.36 1.22
CA GLN A 120 -7.94 12.42 0.60
C GLN A 120 -6.42 12.26 0.86
N LYS A 121 -6.07 11.50 1.90
CA LYS A 121 -4.70 11.18 2.31
C LYS A 121 -4.23 9.82 1.81
N ALA A 122 -5.11 9.07 1.14
CA ALA A 122 -4.76 7.81 0.51
C ALA A 122 -4.07 8.05 -0.84
N ARG A 123 -3.06 7.24 -1.15
CA ARG A 123 -2.34 7.19 -2.42
C ARG A 123 -2.23 5.74 -2.84
N LEU A 124 -2.49 5.45 -4.10
CA LEU A 124 -2.31 4.10 -4.66
C LEU A 124 -1.13 4.14 -5.63
N LEU A 125 -0.19 3.22 -5.46
CA LEU A 125 1.07 3.17 -6.15
C LEU A 125 1.14 1.85 -6.93
N VAL A 126 1.07 1.92 -8.26
CA VAL A 126 0.99 0.77 -9.15
C VAL A 126 2.18 0.79 -10.12
N GLY A 127 3.24 0.04 -9.84
CA GLY A 127 4.43 0.02 -10.73
C GLY A 127 4.94 1.44 -11.04
N PRO A 128 5.35 1.78 -12.28
CA PRO A 128 5.78 3.14 -12.63
C PRO A 128 4.65 4.21 -12.60
N ALA A 129 3.41 3.85 -12.28
CA ALA A 129 2.27 4.77 -12.23
C ALA A 129 1.84 5.08 -10.78
N VAL A 130 1.46 6.34 -10.53
CA VAL A 130 0.97 6.82 -9.23
C VAL A 130 -0.47 7.25 -9.38
N CYS A 131 -1.36 6.74 -8.52
CA CYS A 131 -2.78 7.04 -8.51
C CYS A 131 -3.13 7.86 -7.25
N HIS A 132 -3.86 8.96 -7.43
CA HIS A 132 -4.37 9.79 -6.35
C HIS A 132 -5.89 9.61 -6.20
N PHE A 133 -6.37 9.57 -4.97
CA PHE A 133 -7.80 9.61 -4.68
C PHE A 133 -8.22 11.08 -4.54
N LYS A 134 -9.08 11.59 -5.44
CA LYS A 134 -9.67 12.94 -5.35
C LYS A 134 -11.18 12.86 -5.55
N ALA A 135 -11.95 13.36 -4.57
CA ALA A 135 -13.39 13.56 -4.67
C ALA A 135 -14.17 12.32 -5.19
N TRP A 136 -13.97 11.16 -4.56
CA TRP A 136 -14.62 9.88 -4.91
C TRP A 136 -14.24 9.31 -6.29
N LYS A 137 -13.22 9.89 -6.94
CA LYS A 137 -12.64 9.38 -8.18
C LYS A 137 -11.19 8.97 -7.93
N ILE A 138 -10.83 7.76 -8.35
CA ILE A 138 -9.43 7.34 -8.45
C ILE A 138 -8.88 7.95 -9.72
N ALA A 139 -7.89 8.83 -9.62
CA ALA A 139 -7.17 9.39 -10.76
C ALA A 139 -5.79 8.70 -10.85
N VAL A 140 -5.58 7.90 -11.90
CA VAL A 140 -4.27 7.25 -12.18
C VAL A 140 -3.42 8.21 -13.02
N TYR A 141 -2.22 8.55 -12.57
CA TYR A 141 -1.26 9.39 -13.28
C TYR A 141 -0.08 8.56 -13.77
N ASP A 142 0.31 8.75 -15.03
CA ASP A 142 1.57 8.22 -15.55
C ASP A 142 2.76 9.08 -15.09
N GLU A 143 3.97 8.62 -15.37
CA GLU A 143 5.23 9.32 -15.07
C GLU A 143 5.38 10.70 -15.75
N ARG A 144 4.45 11.06 -16.65
CA ARG A 144 4.36 12.35 -17.34
C ARG A 144 3.24 13.25 -16.79
N GLY A 145 2.53 12.82 -15.75
CA GLY A 145 1.45 13.58 -15.12
C GLY A 145 0.11 13.51 -15.88
N THR A 146 -0.03 12.58 -16.82
CA THR A 146 -1.25 12.40 -17.63
C THR A 146 -2.23 11.50 -16.87
N SER A 147 -3.43 12.00 -16.56
CA SER A 147 -4.48 11.22 -15.89
C SER A 147 -5.20 10.29 -16.88
N SER A 148 -5.31 9.00 -16.59
CA SER A 148 -5.87 8.03 -17.56
C SER A 148 -6.95 7.07 -17.04
N VAL A 149 -7.44 7.20 -15.81
CA VAL A 149 -8.63 6.44 -15.37
C VAL A 149 -9.44 7.30 -14.42
N PHE A 150 -10.76 7.37 -14.62
CA PHE A 150 -11.73 7.89 -13.66
C PHE A 150 -12.66 6.72 -13.31
N VAL A 151 -12.37 6.01 -12.23
CA VAL A 151 -13.37 5.11 -11.65
C VAL A 151 -14.28 5.97 -10.80
N GLY A 152 -15.53 6.17 -11.24
CA GLY A 152 -16.57 6.71 -10.39
C GLY A 152 -16.92 5.67 -9.33
N LEU A 153 -16.66 6.00 -8.06
CA LEU A 153 -17.11 5.22 -6.90
C LEU A 153 -18.54 5.61 -6.53
#